data_AF-A0A5P9WEL5-F1
#
_entry.id   AF-A0A5P9WEL5-F1
#
_cell.length_a   1.000
_cell.length_b   1.000
_cell.length_c   1.000
_cell.angle_alpha   90.00
_cell.angle_beta   90.00
_cell.angle_gamma   90.00
#
_symmetry.space_group_name_H-M   'P 1'
#
loop_
_entity.id
_entity.type
_entity.pdbx_description
1 polymer ?
#
loop_
_entity_poly.entity_id
_entity_poly.type
_entity_poly.pdbx_seq_one_letter_code
_entity_poly.pdbx_strand_id
1 'polypeptide(L)'
;MAGSDRERAAEGWIWNENVQPFLALLARYAGYDFDDTDWQAVELGLEATDDEHPDRWHSYPLVGSDHHVEVHLAHAVGGDEVSVRVAGTCNPELLLRADTLIAAFATRLVA
;
A
#
# COMPACT_ATOMS: atom_id res chain seq x y z
N MET A 1 -13.96 -6.43 25.17
CA MET A 1 -12.91 -7.16 24.42
C MET A 1 -12.63 -6.38 23.15
N ALA A 2 -11.79 -5.34 23.24
CA ALA A 2 -11.43 -4.48 22.11
C ALA A 2 -9.96 -4.77 21.79
N GLY A 3 -9.72 -5.67 20.85
CA GLY A 3 -8.36 -6.14 20.56
C GLY A 3 -8.24 -7.14 19.42
N SER A 4 -9.09 -7.06 18.38
CA SER A 4 -8.97 -7.98 17.23
C SER A 4 -9.06 -7.28 15.87
N ASP A 5 -9.57 -6.05 15.78
CA ASP A 5 -9.66 -5.31 14.50
C ASP A 5 -8.33 -4.64 14.09
N ARG A 6 -7.31 -4.63 14.97
CA ARG A 6 -5.98 -4.09 14.68
C ARG A 6 -5.03 -5.09 14.00
N GLU A 7 -5.45 -6.35 13.83
CA GLU A 7 -4.57 -7.43 13.34
C GLU A 7 -4.79 -7.83 11.88
N ARG A 8 -5.84 -7.31 11.22
CA ARG A 8 -6.10 -7.64 9.82
C ARG A 8 -5.37 -6.66 8.90
N ALA A 9 -4.19 -7.06 8.45
CA ALA A 9 -3.42 -6.38 7.41
C ALA A 9 -3.14 -7.34 6.26
N ALA A 10 -3.04 -6.78 5.05
CA ALA A 10 -2.51 -7.47 3.88
C ALA A 10 -1.08 -6.98 3.64
N GLU A 11 -0.13 -7.90 3.47
CA GLU A 11 1.30 -7.60 3.50
C GLU A 11 2.03 -8.38 2.39
N GLY A 12 3.06 -7.78 1.83
CA GLY A 12 3.92 -8.41 0.83
C GLY A 12 4.86 -7.40 0.18
N TRP A 13 5.33 -7.70 -1.02
CA TRP A 13 6.17 -6.81 -1.81
C TRP A 13 5.63 -6.69 -3.23
N ILE A 14 5.90 -5.56 -3.87
CA ILE A 14 5.60 -5.29 -5.27
C ILE A 14 6.83 -4.72 -5.95
N TRP A 15 6.89 -4.73 -7.28
CA TRP A 15 7.94 -4.02 -8.00
C TRP A 15 7.79 -2.51 -7.84
N ASN A 16 8.91 -1.78 -7.76
CA ASN A 16 8.90 -0.32 -7.64
C ASN A 16 8.13 0.34 -8.80
N GLU A 17 8.29 -0.15 -10.04
CA GLU A 17 7.51 0.33 -11.20
C GLU A 17 5.98 0.15 -11.05
N ASN A 18 5.55 -0.71 -10.14
CA ASN A 18 4.15 -1.07 -9.93
C ASN A 18 3.49 -0.30 -8.77
N VAL A 19 4.21 0.56 -8.03
CA VAL A 19 3.66 1.26 -6.85
C VAL A 19 2.52 2.20 -7.24
N GLN A 20 2.71 3.06 -8.24
CA GLN A 20 1.67 3.98 -8.70
C GLN A 20 0.39 3.25 -9.18
N PRO A 21 0.44 2.27 -10.11
CA PRO A 21 -0.77 1.58 -10.54
C PRO A 21 -1.41 0.73 -9.42
N PHE A 22 -0.63 0.21 -8.47
CA PHE A 22 -1.14 -0.44 -7.27
C PHE A 22 -1.98 0.53 -6.42
N LEU A 23 -1.43 1.71 -6.08
CA LEU A 23 -2.09 2.71 -5.27
C LEU A 23 -3.35 3.26 -5.93
N ALA A 24 -3.29 3.57 -7.23
CA ALA A 24 -4.44 4.05 -7.99
C ALA A 24 -5.61 3.05 -7.95
N LEU A 25 -5.33 1.75 -8.09
CA LEU A 25 -6.36 0.72 -8.07
C LEU A 25 -6.89 0.45 -6.64
N LEU A 26 -6.03 0.46 -5.62
CA LEU A 26 -6.43 0.34 -4.22
C LEU A 26 -7.28 1.53 -3.79
N ALA A 27 -6.89 2.76 -4.14
CA ALA A 27 -7.63 3.99 -3.89
C ALA A 27 -9.03 3.92 -4.48
N ARG A 28 -9.18 3.44 -5.72
CA ARG A 28 -10.49 3.23 -6.34
C ARG A 28 -11.36 2.26 -5.55
N TYR A 29 -10.81 1.20 -4.97
CA TYR A 29 -11.56 0.29 -4.10
C TYR A 29 -11.90 0.90 -2.73
N ALA A 30 -11.06 1.81 -2.23
CA ALA A 30 -11.34 2.59 -1.03
C ALA A 30 -12.31 3.76 -1.28
N GLY A 31 -12.59 4.12 -2.54
CA GLY A 31 -13.38 5.30 -2.88
C GLY A 31 -12.62 6.62 -2.70
N TYR A 32 -11.30 6.58 -2.79
CA TYR A 32 -10.41 7.74 -2.79
C TYR A 32 -10.06 8.11 -4.24
N ASP A 33 -10.10 9.41 -4.56
CA ASP A 33 -9.73 9.93 -5.89
C ASP A 33 -8.23 10.24 -5.91
N PHE A 34 -7.42 9.22 -6.27
CA PHE A 34 -5.96 9.33 -6.29
C PHE A 34 -5.48 10.03 -7.56
N ASP A 35 -4.84 11.18 -7.39
CA ASP A 35 -4.37 12.02 -8.50
C ASP A 35 -2.84 12.12 -8.61
N ASP A 36 -2.36 12.94 -9.54
CA ASP A 36 -0.92 13.14 -9.76
C ASP A 36 -0.22 13.84 -8.58
N THR A 37 -0.95 14.65 -7.81
CA THR A 37 -0.43 15.32 -6.60
C THR A 37 -0.22 14.30 -5.49
N ASP A 38 -1.17 13.38 -5.32
CA ASP A 38 -1.06 12.27 -4.39
C ASP A 38 0.13 11.38 -4.74
N TRP A 39 0.31 11.08 -6.03
CA TRP A 39 1.47 10.34 -6.50
C TRP A 39 2.80 11.03 -6.14
N GLN A 40 2.93 12.33 -6.41
CA GLN A 40 4.14 13.08 -6.06
C GLN A 40 4.43 13.05 -4.55
N ALA A 41 3.39 13.12 -3.71
CA ALA A 41 3.57 13.05 -2.26
C ALA A 41 4.09 11.68 -1.82
N VAL A 42 3.56 10.60 -2.40
CA VAL A 42 4.01 9.23 -2.13
C VAL A 42 5.43 9.00 -2.63
N GLU A 43 5.72 9.41 -3.86
CA GLU A 43 7.05 9.27 -4.49
C GLU A 43 8.13 9.95 -3.64
N LEU A 44 7.90 11.20 -3.23
CA LEU A 44 8.80 11.93 -2.31
C LEU A 44 8.90 11.24 -0.94
N GLY A 45 7.80 10.71 -0.44
CA GLY A 45 7.75 9.98 0.82
C GLY A 45 8.57 8.69 0.83
N LEU A 46 8.74 8.08 -0.34
CA LEU A 46 9.40 6.78 -0.51
C LEU A 46 10.93 6.89 -0.58
N GLU A 47 11.48 8.02 -1.08
CA GLU A 47 12.92 8.21 -1.37
C GLU A 47 13.88 7.83 -0.23
N ALA A 48 13.46 8.03 1.02
CA ALA A 48 14.27 7.82 2.22
C ALA A 48 13.82 6.61 3.07
N THR A 49 12.99 5.73 2.51
CA THR A 49 12.45 4.57 3.22
C THR A 49 13.38 3.35 3.20
N ASP A 50 13.18 2.45 4.16
CA ASP A 50 13.98 1.25 4.36
C ASP A 50 13.14 0.23 5.13
N ASP A 51 12.88 -0.93 4.53
CA ASP A 51 11.96 -1.92 5.11
C ASP A 51 12.56 -2.73 6.27
N GLU A 52 13.89 -2.76 6.42
CA GLU A 52 14.59 -3.35 7.57
C GLU A 52 14.50 -2.47 8.82
N HIS A 53 14.08 -1.20 8.67
CA HIS A 53 13.96 -0.22 9.74
C HIS A 53 12.50 0.19 9.96
N PRO A 54 11.82 -0.34 11.01
CA PRO A 54 10.39 -0.08 11.24
C PRO A 54 10.00 1.40 11.37
N ASP A 55 10.95 2.27 11.74
CA ASP A 55 10.80 3.72 11.85
C ASP A 55 10.95 4.47 10.52
N ARG A 56 11.30 3.77 9.43
CA ARG A 56 11.57 4.32 8.09
C ARG A 56 10.56 3.88 7.04
N TRP A 57 9.36 3.48 7.46
CA TRP A 57 8.26 3.23 6.55
C TRP A 57 7.48 4.52 6.28
N HIS A 58 7.19 4.79 5.01
CA HIS A 58 6.27 5.85 4.64
C HIS A 58 4.84 5.38 4.84
N SER A 59 3.99 6.22 5.44
CA SER A 59 2.57 5.92 5.63
C SER A 59 1.73 6.93 4.87
N TYR A 60 0.80 6.44 4.06
CA TYR A 60 -0.08 7.25 3.24
C TYR A 60 -1.53 6.81 3.42
N PRO A 61 -2.43 7.71 3.89
CA PRO A 61 -3.82 7.38 4.12
C PRO A 61 -4.65 7.49 2.82
N LEU A 62 -5.46 6.48 2.54
CA LEU A 62 -6.52 6.53 1.53
C LEU A 62 -7.86 6.71 2.23
N VAL A 63 -8.34 7.96 2.28
CA VAL A 63 -9.56 8.36 3.00
C VAL A 63 -10.70 8.57 2.02
N GLY A 64 -11.35 7.48 1.62
CA GLY A 64 -12.53 7.53 0.78
C GLY A 64 -13.81 7.79 1.56
N SER A 65 -14.93 7.90 0.84
CA SER A 65 -16.24 8.26 1.40
C SER A 65 -16.71 7.33 2.53
N ASP A 66 -16.46 6.02 2.39
CA ASP A 66 -16.95 4.97 3.31
C ASP A 66 -15.82 4.11 3.89
N HIS A 67 -14.58 4.31 3.43
CA HIS A 67 -13.43 3.47 3.78
C HIS A 67 -12.21 4.32 4.09
N HIS A 68 -11.51 3.93 5.16
CA HIS A 68 -10.20 4.47 5.52
C HIS A 68 -9.22 3.30 5.51
N VAL A 69 -8.18 3.43 4.70
CA VAL A 69 -7.09 2.48 4.60
C VAL A 69 -5.78 3.21 4.84
N GLU A 70 -4.91 2.63 5.65
CA GLU A 70 -3.51 3.08 5.79
C GLU A 70 -2.63 2.18 4.94
N VAL A 71 -1.86 2.77 4.03
CA VAL A 71 -0.86 2.06 3.23
C VAL A 71 0.51 2.43 3.75
N HIS A 72 1.29 1.43 4.15
CA HIS A 72 2.67 1.61 4.53
C HIS A 72 3.58 1.05 3.43
N LEU A 73 4.59 1.82 3.05
CA LEU A 73 5.50 1.54 1.95
C LEU A 73 6.95 1.72 2.42
N ALA A 74 7.84 0.82 2.00
CA ALA A 74 9.27 0.99 2.19
C ALA A 74 10.07 0.27 1.10
N HIS A 75 11.19 0.85 0.67
CA HIS A 75 12.12 0.17 -0.24
C HIS A 75 12.70 -1.10 0.42
N ALA A 76 12.67 -2.20 -0.33
CA ALA A 76 13.31 -3.44 0.08
C ALA A 76 14.85 -3.32 -0.06
N VAL A 77 15.58 -3.72 0.98
CA VAL A 77 17.05 -3.66 0.93
C VAL A 77 17.62 -4.66 -0.09
N GLY A 78 18.46 -4.16 -0.99
CA GLY A 78 19.21 -4.99 -1.94
C GLY A 78 18.47 -5.35 -3.23
N GLY A 79 17.30 -4.75 -3.47
CA GLY A 79 16.49 -4.96 -4.66
C GLY A 79 15.82 -3.69 -5.19
N ASP A 80 14.83 -3.86 -6.07
CA ASP A 80 13.99 -2.79 -6.67
C ASP A 80 12.50 -3.04 -6.36
N GLU A 81 12.27 -3.73 -5.25
CA GLU A 81 10.96 -4.01 -4.70
C GLU A 81 10.60 -2.98 -3.62
N VAL A 82 9.30 -2.82 -3.42
CA VAL A 82 8.72 -2.02 -2.34
C VAL A 82 7.90 -2.95 -1.48
N SER A 83 8.26 -3.02 -0.20
CA SER A 83 7.48 -3.68 0.84
C SER A 83 6.22 -2.88 1.11
N VAL A 84 5.09 -3.57 1.14
CA VAL A 84 3.75 -2.98 1.26
C VAL A 84 3.00 -3.61 2.41
N ARG A 85 2.33 -2.77 3.20
CA ARG A 85 1.37 -3.18 4.21
C ARG A 85 0.11 -2.33 4.11
N VAL A 86 -1.03 -2.98 3.97
CA VAL A 86 -2.35 -2.35 3.90
C VAL A 86 -3.15 -2.70 5.15
N ALA A 87 -3.52 -1.69 5.93
CA ALA A 87 -4.20 -1.85 7.21
C ALA A 87 -5.30 -0.79 7.42
N GLY A 88 -5.92 -0.78 8.60
CA GLY A 88 -6.87 0.27 9.00
C GLY A 88 -8.33 0.05 8.59
N THR A 89 -8.62 -0.94 7.75
CA THR A 89 -9.99 -1.29 7.36
C THR A 89 -10.55 -2.51 8.08
N CYS A 90 -11.81 -2.44 8.51
CA CYS A 90 -12.57 -3.59 9.02
C CYS A 90 -13.35 -4.32 7.90
N ASN A 91 -13.28 -3.83 6.65
CA ASN A 91 -13.98 -4.43 5.52
C ASN A 91 -13.18 -5.64 4.98
N PRO A 92 -13.67 -6.89 5.16
CA PRO A 92 -12.94 -8.08 4.74
C PRO A 92 -12.79 -8.19 3.22
N GLU A 93 -13.74 -7.64 2.45
CA GLU A 93 -13.64 -7.63 0.98
C GLU A 93 -12.54 -6.69 0.51
N LEU A 94 -12.40 -5.52 1.12
CA LEU A 94 -11.33 -4.57 0.80
C LEU A 94 -9.96 -5.14 1.14
N LEU A 95 -9.85 -5.85 2.27
CA LEU A 95 -8.61 -6.53 2.66
C LEU A 95 -8.25 -7.65 1.67
N LEU A 96 -9.21 -8.47 1.26
CA LEU A 96 -8.99 -9.52 0.25
C LEU A 96 -8.55 -8.93 -1.10
N ARG A 97 -9.14 -7.79 -1.50
CA ARG A 97 -8.72 -7.06 -2.70
C ARG A 97 -7.29 -6.55 -2.55
N ALA A 98 -6.94 -5.97 -1.40
CA ALA A 98 -5.57 -5.50 -1.14
C ALA A 98 -4.54 -6.64 -1.25
N ASP A 99 -4.81 -7.78 -0.60
CA ASP A 99 -3.97 -8.99 -0.68
C ASP A 99 -3.81 -9.48 -2.14
N THR A 100 -4.92 -9.53 -2.89
CA THR A 100 -4.92 -9.92 -4.31
C THR A 100 -4.10 -8.95 -5.16
N LEU A 101 -4.21 -7.64 -4.90
CA LEU A 101 -3.43 -6.62 -5.62
C LEU A 101 -1.93 -6.75 -5.32
N ILE A 102 -1.55 -6.93 -4.07
CA ILE A 102 -0.14 -7.17 -3.69
C ILE A 102 0.40 -8.38 -4.47
N ALA A 103 -0.32 -9.50 -4.47
CA ALA A 103 0.10 -10.69 -5.22
C ALA A 103 0.20 -10.45 -6.73
N ALA A 104 -0.71 -9.67 -7.32
CA ALA A 104 -0.69 -9.37 -8.75
C ALA A 104 0.49 -8.47 -9.13
N PHE A 105 0.75 -7.42 -8.36
CA PHE A 105 1.81 -6.44 -8.61
C PHE A 105 3.21 -6.89 -8.13
N ALA A 106 3.30 -8.02 -7.42
CA ALA A 106 4.55 -8.76 -7.22
C ALA A 106 5.07 -9.42 -8.52
N THR A 107 4.22 -9.54 -9.55
CA THR A 107 4.65 -10.03 -10.86
C THR A 107 5.14 -8.88 -11.72
N ARG A 108 6.25 -9.11 -12.44
CA ARG A 108 6.70 -8.18 -13.47
C ARG A 108 5.76 -8.30 -14.67
N LEU A 109 5.01 -7.24 -14.96
CA LEU A 109 4.23 -7.17 -16.18
C LEU A 109 5.24 -7.13 -17.35
N VAL A 110 5.39 -8.25 -18.04
CA VAL A 110 6.15 -8.29 -19.29
C VAL A 110 5.27 -7.61 -20.34
N ALA A 111 5.69 -6.44 -20.80
CA ALA A 111 5.08 -5.73 -21.92
C ALA A 111 5.29 -6.47 -23.25
#